data_AF-A0A949B8C7-F1
#
_entry.id   AF-A0A949B8C7-F1
#
_cell.length_a   1.000
_cell.length_b   1.000
_cell.length_c   1.000
_cell.angle_alpha   90.00
_cell.angle_beta   90.00
_cell.angle_gamma   90.00
#
_symmetry.space_group_name_H-M   'P 1'
#
loop_
_entity.id
_entity.type
_entity.pdbx_description
1 polymer ?
#
loop_
_entity_poly.entity_id
_entity_poly.type
_entity_poly.pdbx_seq_one_letter_code
_entity_poly.pdbx_strand_id
1 'polypeptide(L)'
;IIDNLILFIPAILGAELFGVAGALAGAIVGNAISDAVAGVFEGSLSVWLRSKGIDATRTVLGSSLGKMSGCLLIGIFLIFFQ
;
A
#
# COMPACT_ATOMS: atom_id res chain seq x y z
N ILE A 1 -13.84 4.89 1.10
CA ILE A 1 -14.62 3.84 0.39
C ILE A 1 -13.74 3.05 -0.59
N ILE A 2 -12.77 3.68 -1.28
CA ILE A 2 -11.88 2.99 -2.25
C ILE A 2 -10.84 2.06 -1.56
N ASP A 3 -10.23 2.47 -0.43
CA ASP A 3 -9.25 1.66 0.30
C ASP A 3 -9.79 0.28 0.74
N ASN A 4 -11.03 0.25 1.25
CA ASN A 4 -11.56 -0.98 1.80
C ASN A 4 -11.87 -2.02 0.72
N LEU A 5 -12.29 -1.64 -0.49
CA LEU A 5 -12.67 -2.64 -1.49
C LEU A 5 -11.45 -3.38 -2.07
N ILE A 6 -10.37 -2.63 -2.34
CA ILE A 6 -9.09 -3.17 -2.83
C ILE A 6 -8.45 -4.10 -1.80
N LEU A 7 -8.71 -3.89 -0.51
CA LEU A 7 -8.24 -4.74 0.57
C LEU A 7 -9.16 -5.94 0.84
N PHE A 8 -10.47 -5.73 0.88
CA PHE A 8 -11.45 -6.72 1.33
C PHE A 8 -11.64 -7.87 0.35
N ILE A 9 -11.66 -7.57 -0.95
CA ILE A 9 -11.81 -8.59 -2.01
C ILE A 9 -10.67 -9.62 -1.96
N PRO A 10 -9.38 -9.23 -2.05
CA PRO A 10 -8.29 -10.19 -1.99
C PRO A 10 -8.17 -10.85 -0.61
N ALA A 11 -8.51 -10.16 0.49
CA ALA A 11 -8.53 -10.78 1.82
C ALA A 11 -9.57 -11.92 1.92
N ILE A 12 -10.80 -11.73 1.42
CA ILE A 12 -11.81 -12.80 1.40
C ILE A 12 -11.38 -13.94 0.49
N LEU A 13 -10.93 -13.63 -0.73
CA LEU A 13 -10.47 -14.67 -1.67
C LEU A 13 -9.30 -15.48 -1.09
N GLY A 14 -8.36 -14.80 -0.42
CA GLY A 14 -7.26 -15.46 0.27
C GLY A 14 -7.75 -16.32 1.44
N ALA A 15 -8.74 -15.85 2.20
CA ALA A 15 -9.34 -16.59 3.31
C ALA A 15 -9.99 -17.91 2.83
N GLU A 16 -10.72 -17.86 1.73
CA GLU A 16 -11.37 -19.04 1.14
C GLU A 16 -10.35 -20.07 0.63
N LEU A 17 -9.18 -19.63 0.14
CA LEU A 17 -8.16 -20.51 -0.43
C LEU A 17 -7.19 -21.09 0.61
N PHE A 18 -6.79 -20.30 1.62
CA PHE A 18 -5.71 -20.65 2.54
C PHE A 18 -5.98 -20.26 4.01
N GLY A 19 -7.23 -19.98 4.37
CA GLY A 19 -7.63 -19.62 5.73
C GLY A 19 -6.98 -18.31 6.20
N VAL A 20 -6.59 -18.26 7.48
CA VAL A 20 -6.08 -17.02 8.10
C VAL A 20 -4.82 -16.49 7.39
N ALA A 21 -3.89 -17.37 7.01
CA ALA A 21 -2.67 -16.98 6.30
C ALA A 21 -2.98 -16.37 4.92
N GLY A 22 -3.94 -16.94 4.19
CA GLY A 22 -4.40 -16.38 2.93
C GLY A 22 -5.14 -15.06 3.09
N ALA A 23 -5.95 -14.91 4.14
CA ALA A 23 -6.63 -13.66 4.45
C ALA A 23 -5.64 -12.52 4.70
N LEU A 24 -4.59 -12.78 5.48
CA LEU A 24 -3.50 -11.85 5.71
C LEU A 24 -2.76 -11.53 4.41
N ALA A 25 -2.35 -12.54 3.63
CA ALA A 25 -1.69 -12.32 2.35
C ALA A 25 -2.51 -11.44 1.39
N GLY A 26 -3.81 -11.72 1.28
CA GLY A 26 -4.73 -10.92 0.48
C GLY A 26 -4.86 -9.48 0.98
N ALA A 27 -4.98 -9.28 2.29
CA ALA A 27 -5.05 -7.96 2.89
C ALA A 27 -3.76 -7.15 2.68
N ILE A 28 -2.59 -7.79 2.83
CA ILE A 28 -1.28 -7.17 2.62
C ILE A 28 -1.11 -6.72 1.17
N VAL A 29 -1.46 -7.58 0.20
CA VAL A 29 -1.39 -7.26 -1.22
C VAL A 29 -2.34 -6.11 -1.57
N GLY A 30 -3.59 -6.16 -1.09
CA GLY A 30 -4.55 -5.08 -1.30
C GLY A 30 -4.06 -3.75 -0.71
N ASN A 31 -3.54 -3.77 0.51
CA ASN A 31 -3.00 -2.57 1.15
C ASN A 31 -1.80 -2.00 0.38
N ALA A 32 -0.86 -2.87 -0.05
CA ALA A 32 0.31 -2.46 -0.81
C ALA A 32 -0.06 -1.78 -2.15
N ILE A 33 -1.11 -2.26 -2.82
CA ILE A 33 -1.62 -1.63 -4.05
C ILE A 33 -2.21 -0.25 -3.74
N SER A 34 -3.04 -0.14 -2.70
CA SER A 34 -3.63 1.15 -2.36
C SER A 34 -2.59 2.18 -1.93
N ASP A 35 -1.57 1.75 -1.19
CA ASP A 35 -0.43 2.57 -0.76
C ASP A 35 0.44 3.03 -1.93
N ALA A 36 0.65 2.18 -2.93
CA ALA A 36 1.35 2.57 -4.15
C ALA A 36 0.60 3.72 -4.86
N VAL A 37 -0.73 3.59 -5.01
CA VAL A 37 -1.58 4.62 -5.61
C VAL A 37 -1.57 5.90 -4.78
N ALA A 38 -1.76 5.81 -3.46
CA ALA A 38 -1.72 6.95 -2.55
C ALA A 38 -0.38 7.68 -2.59
N GLY A 39 0.72 6.93 -2.68
CA GLY A 39 2.05 7.52 -2.84
C GLY A 39 2.23 8.27 -4.16
N VAL A 40 1.55 7.85 -5.25
CA VAL A 40 1.63 8.57 -6.53
C VAL A 40 0.94 9.93 -6.38
N PHE A 41 -0.23 9.95 -5.76
CA PHE A 41 -0.97 11.19 -5.49
C PHE A 41 -0.18 12.14 -4.59
N GLU A 42 0.35 11.65 -3.47
CA GLU A 42 1.14 12.48 -2.54
C GLU A 42 2.43 13.00 -3.16
N GLY A 43 3.14 12.18 -3.94
CA GLY A 43 4.34 12.62 -4.60
C GLY A 43 4.06 13.58 -5.76
N SER A 44 2.94 13.44 -6.47
CA SER A 44 2.51 14.38 -7.51
C SER A 44 2.17 15.74 -6.89
N LEU A 45 1.44 15.73 -5.77
CA LEU A 45 1.16 16.94 -4.99
C LEU A 45 2.46 17.61 -4.50
N SER A 46 3.43 16.81 -4.05
CA SER A 46 4.74 17.31 -3.62
C SER A 46 5.52 17.97 -4.77
N VAL A 47 5.50 17.38 -5.96
CA VAL A 47 6.12 18.00 -7.16
C VAL A 47 5.40 19.28 -7.56
N TRP A 48 4.07 19.31 -7.49
CA TRP A 48 3.29 20.51 -7.77
C TRP A 48 3.59 21.64 -6.78
N LEU A 49 3.66 21.36 -5.47
CA LEU A 49 4.05 22.32 -4.42
C LEU A 49 5.47 22.86 -4.66
N ARG A 50 6.40 21.99 -5.07
CA ARG A 50 7.76 22.39 -5.43
C ARG A 50 7.80 23.34 -6.62
N SER A 51 6.94 23.13 -7.62
CA SER A 51 6.79 24.06 -8.74
C SER A 51 6.25 25.44 -8.33
N LYS A 52 5.57 25.52 -7.16
CA LYS A 52 5.07 26.76 -6.56
C LYS A 52 6.05 27.40 -5.57
N GLY A 53 7.27 26.88 -5.45
CA GLY A 53 8.32 27.40 -4.56
C GLY A 53 8.19 26.94 -3.11
N ILE A 54 7.32 25.96 -2.82
CA ILE A 54 7.20 25.35 -1.49
C ILE A 54 8.12 24.14 -1.45
N ASP A 55 9.09 24.15 -0.53
CA ASP A 55 10.09 23.09 -0.44
C ASP A 55 9.43 21.77 -0.02
N ALA A 56 9.39 20.82 -0.96
CA ALA A 56 8.87 19.48 -0.75
C ALA A 56 9.92 18.45 -1.17
N THR A 57 10.28 17.57 -0.23
CA THR A 57 11.36 16.58 -0.39
C THR A 57 10.90 15.29 -1.09
N ARG A 58 9.58 15.01 -1.12
CA ARG A 58 9.05 13.74 -1.61
C ARG A 58 8.92 13.70 -3.13
N THR A 59 9.36 12.60 -3.74
CA THR A 59 9.13 12.28 -5.16
C THR A 59 7.98 11.29 -5.31
N VAL A 60 7.33 11.27 -6.47
CA VAL A 60 6.27 10.29 -6.83
C VAL A 60 6.74 8.87 -6.57
N LEU A 61 7.90 8.51 -7.11
CA LEU A 61 8.43 7.16 -7.00
C LEU A 61 8.80 6.81 -5.55
N GLY A 62 9.44 7.74 -4.82
CA GLY A 62 9.86 7.50 -3.44
C GLY A 62 8.68 7.36 -2.47
N SER A 63 7.62 8.15 -2.66
CA SER A 63 6.43 8.08 -1.82
C SER A 63 5.65 6.76 -2.05
N SER A 64 5.43 6.39 -3.32
CA SER A 64 4.76 5.12 -3.67
C SER A 64 5.54 3.90 -3.22
N LEU A 65 6.83 3.81 -3.56
CA LEU A 65 7.65 2.65 -3.22
C LEU A 65 7.86 2.53 -1.72
N GLY A 66 8.02 3.65 -1.01
CA GLY A 66 8.20 3.65 0.45
C GLY A 66 7.00 3.06 1.18
N LYS A 67 5.78 3.51 0.86
CA LYS A 67 4.56 3.01 1.50
C LYS A 67 4.26 1.55 1.12
N MET A 68 4.34 1.24 -0.18
CA MET A 68 4.11 -0.12 -0.69
C MET A 68 5.07 -1.14 -0.07
N SER A 69 6.37 -0.85 -0.06
CA SER A 69 7.39 -1.77 0.47
C SER A 69 7.30 -1.95 1.98
N GLY A 70 6.95 -0.90 2.73
CA GLY A 70 6.72 -1.00 4.18
C GLY A 70 5.62 -2.00 4.51
N CYS A 71 4.48 -1.91 3.81
CA CYS A 71 3.36 -2.83 4.02
C CYS A 71 3.68 -4.26 3.57
N LEU A 72 4.43 -4.43 2.49
CA LEU A 72 4.83 -5.76 2.03
C LEU A 72 5.80 -6.44 3.02
N LEU A 73 6.78 -5.71 3.53
CA LEU A 73 7.79 -6.24 4.46
C LEU A 73 7.18 -6.63 5.81
N ILE A 74 6.38 -5.73 6.40
CA ILE A 74 5.69 -6.00 7.67
C ILE A 74 4.65 -7.10 7.48
N GLY A 75 3.93 -7.08 6.35
CA GLY A 75 2.94 -8.09 6.03
C GLY A 75 3.53 -9.49 5.91
N ILE A 76 4.63 -9.64 5.17
CA ILE A 76 5.34 -10.93 5.08
C ILE A 76 5.76 -11.41 6.47
N PHE A 77 6.32 -10.52 7.29
CA PHE A 77 6.67 -10.88 8.67
C PHE A 77 5.44 -11.40 9.45
N LEU A 78 4.29 -10.73 9.36
CA LEU A 78 3.07 -11.17 10.03
C LEU A 78 2.58 -12.55 9.56
N ILE A 79 2.72 -12.88 8.28
CA ILE A 79 2.31 -14.21 7.77
C ILE A 79 3.17 -15.33 8.36
N PHE A 80 4.48 -15.12 8.52
CA PHE A 80 5.41 -16.14 9.00
C PHE A 80 5.41 -16.32 10.53
N PHE A 81 4.91 -15.33 11.28
CA PHE A 81 4.90 -15.30 12.75
C PHE A 81 3.49 -15.35 13.37
N GLN A 82 2.47 -15.64 12.56
CA GLN A 82 1.09 -15.90 13.00
C GLN A 82 0.94 -17.31 13.58
#